data_AF-A0A934ZCL9-F1
#
_entry.id   AF-A0A934ZCL9-F1
#
_cell.length_a   1.000
_cell.length_b   1.000
_cell.length_c   1.000
_cell.angle_alpha   90.00
_cell.angle_beta   90.00
_cell.angle_gamma   90.00
#
_symmetry.space_group_name_H-M   'P 1'
#
loop_
_entity.id
_entity.type
_entity.pdbx_description
1 polymer ?
#
loop_
_entity_poly.entity_id
_entity_poly.type
_entity_poly.pdbx_seq_one_letter_code
_entity_poly.pdbx_strand_id
1 'polypeptide(L)'
;MAIDAFVVADALTSEDRPLLDEPTPPDVPVLADAPSADVRRCSADQIVCGGSCVDPNTSVAHCGGCGRACPTGRVCATGTCQLSCGVGVRDCGGTCRDLQRDVANCGACGQTCVSRNAVAACVAGACAVGTCNPGSADCDSNVSNGCECAPAHGVPSCPSGRCVVASCDAGYGDCDRDSTNGCEVDLRASAGSCGACGRTCTLPNAVSACASGNCAVARCTPGFGDCDRDPANGCEASLPGDARNCGACGRACSAAQYCASGSCAMLRCDPSEVLIPGGTFLMGSPVGVGYDVEWPQHSVIVSSFCLGRREVLTTEYAICHGAGGAGCTAPGTGAGCNGGVVGRERHPINCVDWNQASALCRWDSGGRLPTEAEWEYAARGPTNRTYPWGEAAPTNQLCWSGVASRSSTCPVETFPSGTFGLFDMAGNVYEWTADWFGPYNGAVAENPIGASSGTERVYRGGGAFDTGAIAQRSAFRSFRGAVNFRAANLGFRCVHAPQR
;
A
#
# COMPACT_ATOMS: atom_id res chain seq x y z
N MET A 1 14.78 -28.95 -35.83
CA MET A 1 15.76 -28.21 -36.64
C MET A 1 16.50 -27.33 -35.65
N ALA A 2 17.71 -27.68 -35.21
CA ALA A 2 18.97 -27.51 -35.97
C ALA A 2 19.08 -26.04 -36.40
N ILE A 3 20.15 -25.28 -36.17
CA ILE A 3 21.57 -25.43 -36.55
C ILE A 3 22.19 -24.08 -36.09
N ASP A 4 23.48 -23.82 -35.87
CA ASP A 4 24.73 -24.57 -35.91
C ASP A 4 25.80 -23.70 -35.23
N ALA A 5 26.90 -24.32 -34.84
CA ALA A 5 28.12 -23.68 -34.37
C ALA A 5 29.08 -23.31 -35.53
N PHE A 6 29.99 -22.36 -35.29
CA PHE A 6 31.31 -22.19 -35.96
C PHE A 6 32.09 -21.14 -35.13
N VAL A 7 33.21 -21.41 -34.43
CA VAL A 7 34.61 -21.73 -34.85
C VAL A 7 35.12 -20.69 -35.88
N VAL A 8 36.29 -20.02 -35.74
CA VAL A 8 37.69 -20.40 -36.08
C VAL A 8 38.62 -19.33 -35.45
N ALA A 9 39.61 -19.63 -34.59
CA ALA A 9 41.00 -20.11 -34.78
C ALA A 9 42.06 -19.05 -35.17
N ASP A 10 43.24 -19.13 -34.54
CA ASP A 10 44.59 -19.28 -35.16
C ASP A 10 45.65 -19.37 -34.03
N ALA A 11 46.44 -20.44 -33.90
CA ALA A 11 47.68 -20.80 -34.63
C ALA A 11 48.94 -20.14 -34.01
N LEU A 12 50.10 -20.79 -33.81
CA LEU A 12 50.93 -21.48 -34.80
C LEU A 12 52.06 -22.33 -34.15
N THR A 13 52.36 -23.49 -34.78
CA THR A 13 53.69 -24.05 -35.16
C THR A 13 54.76 -24.41 -34.10
N SER A 14 55.61 -25.43 -34.24
CA SER A 14 55.81 -26.52 -35.20
C SER A 14 57.00 -27.38 -34.72
N GLU A 15 56.81 -28.70 -34.80
CA GLU A 15 57.71 -29.70 -35.40
C GLU A 15 58.95 -30.31 -34.70
N ASP A 16 59.05 -31.62 -35.03
CA ASP A 16 60.16 -32.57 -35.07
C ASP A 16 60.66 -33.23 -33.76
N ARG A 17 60.82 -34.55 -33.60
CA ARG A 17 60.63 -35.86 -34.32
C ARG A 17 61.61 -36.86 -33.59
N PRO A 18 61.66 -38.18 -33.82
CA PRO A 18 60.67 -39.18 -33.39
C PRO A 18 61.30 -40.55 -32.95
N LEU A 19 60.46 -41.55 -32.62
CA LEU A 19 60.66 -43.03 -32.65
C LEU A 19 61.77 -43.64 -31.75
N LEU A 20 61.79 -44.93 -31.36
CA LEU A 20 60.88 -46.06 -31.12
C LEU A 20 61.76 -47.09 -30.36
N ASP A 21 61.09 -48.08 -29.76
CA ASP A 21 61.55 -49.43 -29.40
C ASP A 21 62.26 -49.76 -28.07
N GLU A 22 61.77 -50.88 -27.52
CA GLU A 22 62.12 -51.58 -26.29
C GLU A 22 63.35 -52.56 -26.47
N PRO A 23 63.53 -53.67 -25.72
CA PRO A 23 64.20 -53.74 -24.42
C PRO A 23 65.34 -54.81 -24.31
N THR A 24 66.00 -54.85 -23.14
CA THR A 24 66.80 -55.96 -22.55
C THR A 24 68.23 -56.24 -23.12
N PRO A 25 69.04 -57.10 -22.47
CA PRO A 25 70.05 -56.74 -21.46
C PRO A 25 71.47 -57.15 -21.91
N PRO A 26 72.54 -56.91 -21.12
CA PRO A 26 73.80 -57.60 -21.38
C PRO A 26 74.21 -58.55 -20.25
N ASP A 27 74.64 -59.73 -20.71
CA ASP A 27 75.42 -60.74 -20.02
C ASP A 27 76.81 -60.23 -19.55
N VAL A 28 77.31 -60.91 -18.51
CA VAL A 28 78.69 -60.94 -17.97
C VAL A 28 79.44 -62.09 -18.68
N PRO A 29 80.74 -62.43 -18.46
CA PRO A 29 82.03 -61.73 -18.13
C PRO A 29 83.15 -62.05 -19.17
N VAL A 30 84.39 -61.51 -19.06
CA VAL A 30 85.69 -62.26 -19.03
C VAL A 30 86.83 -61.38 -18.45
N LEU A 31 87.74 -62.02 -17.70
CA LEU A 31 88.95 -61.59 -16.97
C LEU A 31 90.10 -61.02 -17.84
N ALA A 32 90.95 -60.13 -17.26
CA ALA A 32 92.36 -60.44 -16.90
C ALA A 32 93.16 -59.23 -16.32
N ASP A 33 94.04 -59.59 -15.37
CA ASP A 33 95.31 -58.99 -14.91
C ASP A 33 95.38 -57.93 -13.77
N ALA A 34 96.22 -58.32 -12.79
CA ALA A 34 96.58 -57.72 -11.49
C ALA A 34 97.71 -56.64 -11.63
N PRO A 35 98.23 -55.93 -10.58
CA PRO A 35 98.47 -56.41 -9.20
C PRO A 35 98.27 -55.43 -8.00
N SER A 36 98.16 -56.05 -6.81
CA SER A 36 98.64 -55.66 -5.45
C SER A 36 98.22 -54.34 -4.75
N ALA A 37 97.50 -54.43 -3.60
CA ALA A 37 98.01 -54.15 -2.23
C ALA A 37 96.88 -53.93 -1.16
N ASP A 38 97.05 -54.56 0.01
CA ASP A 38 96.51 -54.29 1.37
C ASP A 38 94.99 -54.12 1.64
N VAL A 39 94.38 -55.14 2.28
CA VAL A 39 93.01 -55.10 2.82
C VAL A 39 93.01 -54.66 4.28
N ARG A 40 92.46 -53.46 4.56
CA ARG A 40 92.04 -53.06 5.93
C ARG A 40 90.81 -53.87 6.34
N ARG A 41 90.89 -54.61 7.46
CA ARG A 41 89.73 -55.30 8.07
C ARG A 41 89.03 -54.38 9.07
N CYS A 42 87.70 -54.39 9.05
CA CYS A 42 86.84 -53.69 10.02
C CYS A 42 86.83 -54.39 11.39
N SER A 43 86.40 -53.68 12.43
CA SER A 43 86.18 -54.24 13.77
C SER A 43 85.11 -55.34 13.76
N ALA A 44 85.13 -56.24 14.75
CA ALA A 44 84.32 -57.46 14.77
C ALA A 44 82.80 -57.26 14.61
N ASP A 45 82.27 -56.10 15.00
CA ASP A 45 80.85 -55.76 14.93
C ASP A 45 80.50 -54.85 13.74
N GLN A 46 81.44 -54.62 12.82
CA GLN A 46 81.28 -53.77 11.64
C GLN A 46 81.37 -54.60 10.35
N ILE A 47 80.54 -54.25 9.38
CA ILE A 47 80.54 -54.84 8.04
C ILE A 47 81.16 -53.88 7.02
N VAL A 48 81.75 -54.40 5.96
CA VAL A 48 82.30 -53.60 4.85
C VAL A 48 81.19 -53.27 3.87
N CYS A 49 80.84 -51.99 3.74
CA CYS A 49 79.87 -51.51 2.75
C CYS A 49 80.54 -50.47 1.84
N GLY A 50 80.69 -50.78 0.55
CA GLY A 50 81.32 -49.87 -0.42
C GLY A 50 82.76 -49.47 -0.06
N GLY A 51 83.50 -50.33 0.64
CA GLY A 51 84.89 -50.08 1.08
C GLY A 51 85.04 -49.37 2.43
N SER A 52 83.94 -48.99 3.09
CA SER A 52 83.95 -48.37 4.43
C SER A 52 83.39 -49.32 5.50
N CYS A 53 83.96 -49.28 6.70
CA CYS A 53 83.48 -50.03 7.85
C CYS A 53 82.28 -49.33 8.49
N VAL A 54 81.14 -50.02 8.57
CA VAL A 54 79.91 -49.49 9.18
C VAL A 54 79.34 -50.51 10.17
N ASP A 55 78.84 -50.04 11.31
CA ASP A 55 78.15 -50.90 12.27
C ASP A 55 76.69 -51.08 11.83
N PRO A 56 76.28 -52.29 11.39
CA PRO A 56 74.92 -52.51 10.92
C PRO A 56 73.89 -52.50 12.04
N ASN A 57 74.29 -52.45 13.32
CA ASN A 57 73.36 -52.41 14.45
C ASN A 57 72.95 -51.00 14.87
N THR A 58 73.74 -49.99 14.48
CA THR A 58 73.54 -48.59 14.90
C THR A 58 73.54 -47.60 13.73
N SER A 59 74.04 -48.01 12.56
CA SER A 59 74.08 -47.15 11.37
C SER A 59 72.71 -47.02 10.72
N VAL A 60 72.17 -45.80 10.73
CA VAL A 60 70.92 -45.44 10.04
C VAL A 60 71.03 -45.69 8.52
N ALA A 61 72.22 -45.61 7.91
CA ALA A 61 72.40 -45.84 6.47
C ALA A 61 72.62 -47.32 6.08
N HIS A 62 72.93 -48.20 7.05
CA HIS A 62 73.31 -49.60 6.80
C HIS A 62 72.66 -50.55 7.82
N CYS A 63 71.40 -50.34 8.16
CA CYS A 63 70.78 -51.03 9.28
C CYS A 63 70.44 -52.49 8.96
N GLY A 64 71.08 -53.42 9.65
CA GLY A 64 70.98 -54.86 9.40
C GLY A 64 71.63 -55.30 8.08
N GLY A 65 72.42 -54.46 7.41
CA GLY A 65 73.13 -54.79 6.17
C GLY A 65 73.45 -53.57 5.29
N CYS A 66 74.37 -53.76 4.33
CA CYS A 66 74.81 -52.68 3.45
C CYS A 66 73.66 -52.07 2.62
N GLY A 67 73.57 -50.73 2.58
CA GLY A 67 72.60 -50.01 1.76
C GLY A 67 71.16 -50.08 2.29
N ARG A 68 70.92 -50.73 3.43
CA ARG A 68 69.61 -50.80 4.10
C ARG A 68 69.40 -49.56 4.96
N ALA A 69 69.32 -48.40 4.32
CA ALA A 69 69.06 -47.17 5.02
C ALA A 69 67.66 -47.19 5.66
N CYS A 70 67.57 -46.80 6.92
CA CYS A 70 66.30 -46.68 7.59
C CYS A 70 65.47 -45.56 6.95
N PRO A 71 64.16 -45.79 6.75
CA PRO A 71 63.25 -44.74 6.32
C PRO A 71 63.32 -43.54 7.26
N THR A 72 63.10 -42.34 6.70
CA THR A 72 63.11 -41.07 7.45
C THR A 72 62.28 -41.16 8.73
N GLY A 73 62.86 -40.78 9.88
CA GLY A 73 62.21 -40.84 11.20
C GLY A 73 62.40 -42.14 11.98
N ARG A 74 63.20 -43.09 11.48
CA ARG A 74 63.60 -44.31 12.19
C ARG A 74 65.09 -44.30 12.51
N VAL A 75 65.45 -44.95 13.61
CA VAL A 75 66.86 -45.19 13.98
C VAL A 75 67.20 -46.65 13.75
N CYS A 76 68.48 -46.91 13.54
CA CYS A 76 68.96 -48.28 13.57
C CYS A 76 69.24 -48.68 15.02
N ALA A 77 68.52 -49.68 15.50
CA ALA A 77 68.74 -50.27 16.81
C ALA A 77 68.70 -51.80 16.66
N THR A 78 69.79 -52.44 17.10
CA THR A 78 70.03 -53.90 17.03
C THR A 78 69.76 -54.49 15.64
N GLY A 79 70.20 -53.80 14.59
CA GLY A 79 70.15 -54.30 13.22
C GLY A 79 68.77 -54.22 12.57
N THR A 80 67.83 -53.52 13.19
CA THR A 80 66.48 -53.29 12.63
C THR A 80 66.11 -51.81 12.69
N CYS A 81 65.38 -51.34 11.68
CA CYS A 81 64.89 -49.96 11.65
C CYS A 81 63.69 -49.80 12.58
N GLN A 82 63.96 -49.36 13.80
CA GLN A 82 62.96 -49.13 14.83
C GLN A 82 62.49 -47.68 14.79
N LEU A 83 61.22 -47.46 15.12
CA LEU A 83 60.70 -46.10 15.27
C LEU A 83 61.31 -45.48 16.52
N SER A 84 62.03 -44.36 16.36
CA SER A 84 62.49 -43.56 17.49
C SER A 84 61.66 -42.31 17.56
N CYS A 85 60.72 -42.29 18.50
CA CYS A 85 60.02 -41.08 18.82
C CYS A 85 60.94 -40.22 19.70
N GLY A 86 61.20 -38.98 19.27
CA GLY A 86 62.01 -38.02 20.01
C GLY A 86 61.43 -37.72 21.40
N VAL A 87 62.15 -36.92 22.19
CA VAL A 87 61.70 -36.55 23.53
C VAL A 87 60.34 -35.84 23.46
N GLY A 88 59.36 -36.34 24.21
CA GLY A 88 58.02 -35.75 24.30
C GLY A 88 56.96 -36.31 23.34
N VAL A 89 57.32 -37.22 22.43
CA VAL A 89 56.37 -37.88 21.51
C VAL A 89 56.33 -39.40 21.76
N ARG A 90 55.17 -40.05 21.57
CA ARG A 90 54.99 -41.51 21.75
C ARG A 90 54.66 -42.21 20.45
N ASP A 91 55.05 -43.47 20.35
CA ASP A 91 54.64 -44.35 19.25
C ASP A 91 53.16 -44.75 19.41
N CYS A 92 52.33 -44.28 18.48
CA CYS A 92 50.92 -44.63 18.39
C CYS A 92 50.64 -45.44 17.11
N GLY A 93 51.05 -46.70 17.11
CA GLY A 93 50.79 -47.62 16.00
C GLY A 93 51.68 -47.39 14.78
N GLY A 94 52.95 -47.05 14.98
CA GLY A 94 53.95 -46.85 13.93
C GLY A 94 54.14 -45.40 13.48
N THR A 95 53.43 -44.45 14.10
CA THR A 95 53.60 -43.01 13.88
C THR A 95 53.83 -42.29 15.22
N CYS A 96 54.85 -41.45 15.30
CA CYS A 96 55.12 -40.67 16.51
C CYS A 96 54.11 -39.53 16.66
N ARG A 97 53.39 -39.50 17.78
CA ARG A 97 52.38 -38.49 18.11
C ARG A 97 52.73 -37.76 19.40
N ASP A 98 52.45 -36.47 19.45
CA ASP A 98 52.58 -35.67 20.66
C ASP A 98 51.30 -35.81 21.49
N LEU A 99 51.31 -36.69 22.49
CA LEU A 99 50.14 -36.92 23.34
C LEU A 99 49.71 -35.69 24.16
N GLN A 100 50.52 -34.63 24.18
CA GLN A 100 50.20 -33.39 24.90
C GLN A 100 49.40 -32.40 24.05
N ARG A 101 49.39 -32.57 22.71
CA ARG A 101 48.82 -31.59 21.77
C ARG A 101 48.04 -32.20 20.61
N ASP A 102 48.23 -33.47 20.31
CA ASP A 102 47.53 -34.15 19.22
C ASP A 102 46.09 -34.46 19.63
N VAL A 103 45.14 -33.75 19.01
CA VAL A 103 43.70 -33.90 19.23
C VAL A 103 43.20 -35.32 18.93
N ALA A 104 43.86 -36.05 18.02
CA ALA A 104 43.48 -37.43 17.69
C ALA A 104 44.08 -38.47 18.66
N ASN A 105 45.07 -38.08 19.48
CA ASN A 105 45.82 -38.96 20.38
C ASN A 105 46.09 -38.28 21.73
N CYS A 106 45.09 -37.64 22.32
CA CYS A 106 45.29 -36.80 23.50
C CYS A 106 45.36 -37.64 24.78
N GLY A 107 46.47 -37.59 25.49
CA GLY A 107 46.69 -38.36 26.73
C GLY A 107 47.02 -39.85 26.49
N ALA A 108 46.41 -40.48 25.49
CA ALA A 108 46.69 -41.83 25.05
C ALA A 108 46.55 -41.99 23.52
N CYS A 109 47.26 -42.98 22.97
CA CYS A 109 47.14 -43.33 21.55
C CYS A 109 45.70 -43.74 21.20
N GLY A 110 45.14 -43.17 20.13
CA GLY A 110 43.76 -43.42 19.70
C GLY A 110 42.68 -42.67 20.50
N GLN A 111 43.06 -41.89 21.51
CA GLN A 111 42.11 -41.07 22.27
C GLN A 111 41.84 -39.75 21.54
N THR A 112 40.83 -39.76 20.67
CA THR A 112 40.41 -38.58 19.93
C THR A 112 39.47 -37.70 20.77
N CYS A 113 39.77 -36.41 20.88
CA CYS A 113 38.89 -35.45 21.53
C CYS A 113 37.75 -35.03 20.58
N VAL A 114 36.53 -35.02 21.11
CA VAL A 114 35.32 -34.53 20.43
C VAL A 114 34.58 -33.58 21.35
N SER A 115 34.08 -32.47 20.79
CA SER A 115 33.33 -31.46 21.54
C SER A 115 32.14 -30.99 20.71
N ARG A 116 30.95 -30.90 21.31
CA ARG A 116 29.75 -30.38 20.64
C ARG A 116 29.90 -28.89 20.40
N ASN A 117 29.50 -28.42 19.22
CA ASN A 117 29.57 -27.01 18.79
C ASN A 117 30.92 -26.33 19.01
N ALA A 118 32.02 -27.07 19.00
CA ALA A 118 33.33 -26.51 19.27
C ALA A 118 34.42 -27.20 18.46
N VAL A 119 35.53 -26.49 18.27
CA VAL A 119 36.80 -27.08 17.85
C VAL A 119 37.39 -27.81 19.06
N ALA A 120 37.51 -29.13 18.98
CA ALA A 120 38.15 -29.94 20.02
C ALA A 120 39.65 -29.60 20.14
N ALA A 121 40.17 -29.56 21.36
CA ALA A 121 41.57 -29.27 21.65
C ALA A 121 42.18 -30.34 22.58
N CYS A 122 43.52 -30.46 22.51
CA CYS A 122 44.31 -31.24 23.44
C CYS A 122 45.27 -30.32 24.18
N VAL A 123 45.13 -30.23 25.51
CA VAL A 123 45.96 -29.37 26.36
C VAL A 123 46.55 -30.21 27.47
N ALA A 124 47.88 -30.28 27.51
CA ALA A 124 48.64 -31.06 28.50
C ALA A 124 48.22 -32.54 28.60
N GLY A 125 47.74 -33.11 27.48
CA GLY A 125 47.28 -34.51 27.41
C GLY A 125 45.88 -34.74 27.97
N ALA A 126 45.08 -33.70 28.19
CA ALA A 126 43.66 -33.80 28.46
C ALA A 126 42.83 -33.17 27.32
N CYS A 127 41.70 -33.79 27.00
CA CYS A 127 40.74 -33.19 26.08
C CYS A 127 40.15 -31.92 26.68
N ALA A 128 40.13 -30.86 25.87
CA ALA A 128 39.62 -29.57 26.25
C ALA A 128 38.72 -29.02 25.13
N VAL A 129 37.81 -28.12 25.51
CA VAL A 129 37.09 -27.28 24.56
C VAL A 129 38.07 -26.22 24.05
N GLY A 130 38.30 -26.18 22.74
CA GLY A 130 39.18 -25.19 22.12
C GLY A 130 38.48 -23.86 21.93
N THR A 131 37.84 -23.68 20.76
CA THR A 131 37.02 -22.50 20.47
C THR A 131 35.61 -22.93 20.12
N CYS A 132 34.61 -22.28 20.71
CA CYS A 132 33.22 -22.50 20.35
C CYS A 132 32.97 -22.03 18.91
N ASN A 133 32.10 -22.74 18.20
CA ASN A 133 31.61 -22.31 16.90
C ASN A 133 30.83 -20.98 17.07
N PRO A 134 30.80 -20.11 16.05
CA PRO A 134 29.98 -18.90 16.09
C PRO A 134 28.53 -19.21 16.50
N GLY A 135 27.99 -18.43 17.44
CA GLY A 135 26.65 -18.64 18.01
C GLY A 135 26.57 -19.70 19.11
N SER A 136 27.70 -20.22 19.61
CA SER A 136 27.74 -21.13 20.75
C SER A 136 28.71 -20.68 21.85
N ALA A 137 28.43 -21.10 23.09
CA ALA A 137 29.25 -20.85 24.26
C ALA A 137 29.31 -22.08 25.18
N ASP A 138 30.43 -22.22 25.89
CA ASP A 138 30.64 -23.17 26.98
C ASP A 138 30.38 -22.43 28.30
N CYS A 139 29.27 -22.73 28.98
CA CYS A 139 28.85 -21.98 30.16
C CYS A 139 29.29 -22.65 31.48
N ASP A 140 29.47 -23.97 31.50
CA ASP A 140 29.81 -24.73 32.70
C ASP A 140 31.29 -25.21 32.74
N SER A 141 32.06 -24.92 31.68
CA SER A 141 33.45 -25.37 31.48
C SER A 141 33.60 -26.91 31.50
N ASN A 142 32.51 -27.63 31.25
CA ASN A 142 32.53 -29.08 31.22
C ASN A 142 32.94 -29.56 29.82
N VAL A 143 34.15 -30.13 29.76
CA VAL A 143 34.70 -30.64 28.51
C VAL A 143 33.88 -31.78 27.88
N SER A 144 32.96 -32.41 28.64
CA SER A 144 32.19 -33.57 28.19
C SER A 144 30.97 -33.22 27.34
N ASN A 145 30.38 -32.03 27.54
CA ASN A 145 29.22 -31.55 26.77
C ASN A 145 29.58 -30.43 25.77
N GLY A 146 30.81 -29.89 25.81
CA GLY A 146 31.33 -28.97 24.79
C GLY A 146 30.74 -27.56 24.95
N CYS A 147 30.54 -26.84 23.84
CA CYS A 147 29.83 -25.56 23.86
C CYS A 147 28.32 -25.81 23.78
N GLU A 148 27.74 -26.15 24.92
CA GLU A 148 26.37 -26.60 25.11
C GLU A 148 25.34 -25.48 24.92
N CYS A 149 25.72 -24.23 25.12
CA CYS A 149 24.84 -23.09 24.94
C CYS A 149 24.82 -22.63 23.49
N ALA A 150 23.79 -23.03 22.74
CA ALA A 150 23.61 -22.65 21.33
C ALA A 150 22.14 -22.33 21.03
N PRO A 151 21.60 -21.21 21.55
CA PRO A 151 20.21 -20.84 21.35
C PRO A 151 19.93 -20.59 19.86
N ALA A 152 18.82 -21.12 19.36
CA ALA A 152 18.39 -20.87 17.98
C ALA A 152 18.11 -19.39 17.78
N HIS A 153 18.66 -18.79 16.72
CA HIS A 153 18.48 -17.37 16.37
C HIS A 153 18.79 -16.39 17.52
N GLY A 154 19.70 -16.75 18.41
CA GLY A 154 20.07 -15.96 19.58
C GLY A 154 21.57 -15.94 19.81
N VAL A 155 22.04 -14.88 20.47
CA VAL A 155 23.42 -14.75 20.95
C VAL A 155 23.50 -15.40 22.33
N PRO A 156 24.31 -16.45 22.54
CA PRO A 156 24.47 -17.08 23.85
C PRO A 156 25.17 -16.15 24.85
N SER A 157 24.76 -16.22 26.11
CA SER A 157 25.43 -15.60 27.26
C SER A 157 25.43 -16.55 28.45
N CYS A 158 26.46 -16.45 29.29
CA CYS A 158 26.71 -17.36 30.41
C CYS A 158 26.77 -16.64 31.77
N PRO A 159 25.78 -15.84 32.18
CA PRO A 159 25.78 -15.26 33.52
C PRO A 159 25.72 -16.38 34.56
N SER A 160 26.70 -16.41 35.46
CA SER A 160 26.80 -17.41 36.53
C SER A 160 26.81 -18.87 36.03
N GLY A 161 27.33 -19.11 34.83
CA GLY A 161 27.45 -20.44 34.23
C GLY A 161 26.14 -21.08 33.76
N ARG A 162 25.08 -20.28 33.60
CA ARG A 162 23.82 -20.72 33.00
C ARG A 162 23.71 -20.21 31.57
N CYS A 163 23.34 -21.09 30.64
CA CYS A 163 22.99 -20.68 29.28
C CYS A 163 21.74 -19.80 29.28
N VAL A 164 21.86 -18.58 28.75
CA VAL A 164 20.74 -17.67 28.48
C VAL A 164 20.92 -17.01 27.11
N VAL A 165 19.83 -16.44 26.59
CA VAL A 165 19.84 -15.60 25.39
C VAL A 165 20.21 -14.16 25.79
N ALA A 166 21.32 -13.64 25.26
CA ALA A 166 21.75 -12.26 25.46
C ALA A 166 20.92 -11.28 24.62
N SER A 167 20.67 -11.66 23.37
CA SER A 167 19.90 -10.91 22.37
C SER A 167 19.49 -11.84 21.24
N CYS A 168 18.35 -11.55 20.60
CA CYS A 168 17.94 -12.25 19.40
C CYS A 168 18.63 -11.71 18.15
N ASP A 169 18.76 -12.57 17.14
CA ASP A 169 19.07 -12.17 15.78
C ASP A 169 18.01 -11.18 15.26
N ALA A 170 18.42 -10.28 14.37
CA ALA A 170 17.52 -9.27 13.82
C ALA A 170 16.27 -9.92 13.16
N GLY A 171 15.08 -9.56 13.65
CA GLY A 171 13.81 -10.08 13.17
C GLY A 171 13.30 -11.33 13.91
N TYR A 172 14.04 -11.86 14.88
CA TYR A 172 13.58 -12.94 15.76
C TYR A 172 13.26 -12.42 17.17
N GLY A 173 12.36 -13.10 17.86
CA GLY A 173 11.98 -12.80 19.23
C GLY A 173 11.83 -14.07 20.06
N ASP A 174 12.27 -13.98 21.32
CA ASP A 174 11.99 -14.92 22.40
C ASP A 174 10.61 -14.57 22.99
N CYS A 175 9.55 -15.22 22.50
CA CYS A 175 8.17 -14.86 22.80
C CYS A 175 7.54 -15.70 23.91
N ASP A 176 8.10 -16.86 24.22
CA ASP A 176 7.74 -17.65 25.42
C ASP A 176 8.62 -17.32 26.64
N ARG A 177 9.70 -16.56 26.46
CA ARG A 177 10.71 -16.18 27.46
C ARG A 177 11.51 -17.37 28.00
N ASP A 178 11.51 -18.47 27.26
CA ASP A 178 12.31 -19.64 27.58
C ASP A 178 13.68 -19.54 26.89
N SER A 179 14.60 -18.91 27.60
CA SER A 179 16.02 -18.79 27.21
C SER A 179 16.73 -20.11 26.85
N THR A 180 16.14 -21.27 27.15
CA THR A 180 16.71 -22.58 26.81
C THR A 180 16.42 -23.05 25.38
N ASN A 181 15.41 -22.47 24.71
CA ASN A 181 15.03 -22.85 23.34
C ASN A 181 15.35 -21.78 22.28
N GLY A 182 15.71 -20.55 22.68
CA GLY A 182 16.25 -19.50 21.82
C GLY A 182 15.24 -18.40 21.48
N CYS A 183 15.38 -17.79 20.31
CA CYS A 183 14.44 -16.81 19.76
C CYS A 183 13.62 -17.48 18.66
N GLU A 184 12.58 -18.17 19.09
CA GLU A 184 11.81 -19.14 18.33
C GLU A 184 10.86 -18.54 17.29
N VAL A 185 10.54 -17.24 17.41
CA VAL A 185 9.54 -16.60 16.54
C VAL A 185 10.19 -15.66 15.53
N ASP A 186 10.00 -15.93 14.23
CA ASP A 186 10.29 -14.96 13.17
C ASP A 186 9.24 -13.84 13.18
N LEU A 187 9.59 -12.71 13.79
CA LEU A 187 8.74 -11.52 13.90
C LEU A 187 8.45 -10.89 12.54
N ARG A 188 9.15 -11.28 11.46
CA ARG A 188 8.92 -10.74 10.12
C ARG A 188 7.77 -11.42 9.37
N ALA A 189 7.42 -12.63 9.79
CA ALA A 189 6.44 -13.48 9.11
C ALA A 189 5.33 -14.01 10.04
N SER A 190 5.55 -14.02 11.36
CA SER A 190 4.56 -14.52 12.32
C SER A 190 3.36 -13.58 12.44
N ALA A 191 2.17 -14.05 12.05
CA ALA A 191 0.92 -13.31 12.21
C ALA A 191 0.53 -13.07 13.69
N GLY A 192 1.04 -13.91 14.61
CA GLY A 192 0.82 -13.81 16.05
C GLY A 192 1.78 -12.85 16.78
N SER A 193 2.89 -12.51 16.14
CA SER A 193 3.99 -11.71 16.73
C SER A 193 4.62 -10.80 15.67
N CYS A 194 3.80 -10.10 14.90
CA CYS A 194 4.29 -9.36 13.73
C CYS A 194 5.04 -8.10 14.17
N GLY A 195 6.35 -8.07 14.03
CA GLY A 195 7.24 -6.98 14.45
C GLY A 195 7.53 -6.93 15.95
N ALA A 196 6.75 -7.61 16.79
CA ALA A 196 6.97 -7.76 18.22
C ALA A 196 6.21 -8.98 18.76
N CYS A 197 6.72 -9.61 19.82
CA CYS A 197 6.06 -10.74 20.47
C CYS A 197 4.63 -10.40 20.90
N GLY A 198 3.68 -11.26 20.51
CA GLY A 198 2.26 -11.09 20.83
C GLY A 198 1.53 -9.99 20.05
N ARG A 199 2.20 -9.30 19.10
CA ARG A 199 1.55 -8.31 18.23
C ARG A 199 0.77 -9.03 17.12
N THR A 200 -0.51 -9.31 17.39
CA THR A 200 -1.44 -9.83 16.39
C THR A 200 -1.92 -8.71 15.46
N CYS A 201 -1.98 -9.00 14.16
CA CYS A 201 -2.50 -8.06 13.19
C CYS A 201 -4.03 -8.15 13.13
N THR A 202 -4.72 -7.07 13.46
CA THR A 202 -6.18 -6.96 13.29
C THR A 202 -6.44 -5.79 12.35
N LEU A 203 -6.93 -6.09 11.15
CA LEU A 203 -7.21 -5.10 10.11
C LEU A 203 -8.71 -5.09 9.80
N PRO A 204 -9.36 -3.90 9.74
CA PRO A 204 -10.77 -3.80 9.36
C PRO A 204 -11.06 -4.46 8.01
N ASN A 205 -12.08 -5.33 7.98
CA ASN A 205 -12.58 -6.02 6.78
C ASN A 205 -11.52 -6.76 5.95
N ALA A 206 -10.43 -7.20 6.58
CA ALA A 206 -9.33 -7.89 5.91
C ALA A 206 -8.89 -9.14 6.67
N VAL A 207 -8.40 -10.13 5.92
CA VAL A 207 -7.54 -11.17 6.48
C VAL A 207 -6.14 -10.58 6.58
N SER A 208 -5.62 -10.49 7.80
CA SER A 208 -4.29 -9.94 8.07
C SER A 208 -3.17 -10.93 7.76
N ALA A 209 -2.02 -10.39 7.37
CA ALA A 209 -0.74 -11.09 7.23
C ALA A 209 0.36 -10.28 7.94
N CYS A 210 1.50 -10.93 8.15
CA CYS A 210 2.73 -10.25 8.54
C CYS A 210 3.70 -10.24 7.35
N ALA A 211 4.12 -9.05 6.93
CA ALA A 211 5.09 -8.87 5.86
C ALA A 211 6.23 -7.99 6.37
N SER A 212 7.43 -8.57 6.49
CA SER A 212 8.63 -7.88 6.97
C SER A 212 8.45 -7.18 8.32
N GLY A 213 7.66 -7.78 9.22
CA GLY A 213 7.40 -7.26 10.56
C GLY A 213 6.32 -6.18 10.63
N ASN A 214 5.66 -5.90 9.51
CA ASN A 214 4.53 -4.98 9.44
C ASN A 214 3.24 -5.75 9.15
N CYS A 215 2.15 -5.30 9.78
CA CYS A 215 0.84 -5.82 9.46
C CYS A 215 0.49 -5.44 8.01
N ALA A 216 0.03 -6.42 7.26
CA ALA A 216 -0.33 -6.29 5.86
C ALA A 216 -1.69 -6.91 5.58
N VAL A 217 -2.37 -6.43 4.54
CA VAL A 217 -3.59 -7.05 4.02
C VAL A 217 -3.20 -8.27 3.20
N ALA A 218 -3.58 -9.47 3.65
CA ALA A 218 -3.39 -10.70 2.86
C ALA A 218 -4.43 -10.78 1.74
N ARG A 219 -5.69 -10.48 2.09
CA ARG A 219 -6.84 -10.34 1.18
C ARG A 219 -7.97 -9.62 1.89
N CYS A 220 -8.81 -8.93 1.14
CA CYS A 220 -10.04 -8.34 1.67
C CYS A 220 -11.13 -9.39 1.92
N THR A 221 -11.97 -9.12 2.91
CA THR A 221 -13.25 -9.82 3.09
C THR A 221 -14.11 -9.59 1.85
N PRO A 222 -14.89 -10.60 1.38
CA PRO A 222 -15.76 -10.42 0.22
C PRO A 222 -16.66 -9.19 0.34
N GLY A 223 -16.69 -8.38 -0.72
CA GLY A 223 -17.42 -7.10 -0.75
C GLY A 223 -16.61 -5.88 -0.31
N PHE A 224 -15.37 -6.06 0.16
CA PHE A 224 -14.48 -4.96 0.52
C PHE A 224 -13.25 -4.89 -0.40
N GLY A 225 -12.72 -3.69 -0.58
CA GLY A 225 -11.47 -3.43 -1.29
C GLY A 225 -10.56 -2.51 -0.48
N ASP A 226 -9.26 -2.73 -0.61
CA ASP A 226 -8.19 -1.81 -0.19
C ASP A 226 -7.89 -0.93 -1.41
N CYS A 227 -8.52 0.24 -1.46
CA CYS A 227 -8.51 1.08 -2.67
C CYS A 227 -7.49 2.22 -2.58
N ASP A 228 -7.00 2.56 -1.39
CA ASP A 228 -5.87 3.47 -1.18
C ASP A 228 -4.50 2.76 -1.12
N ARG A 229 -4.51 1.42 -0.97
CA ARG A 229 -3.32 0.56 -0.83
C ARG A 229 -2.55 0.82 0.46
N ASP A 230 -3.22 1.33 1.49
CA ASP A 230 -2.66 1.49 2.81
C ASP A 230 -2.99 0.28 3.70
N PRO A 231 -2.04 -0.66 3.88
CA PRO A 231 -2.28 -1.85 4.69
C PRO A 231 -2.57 -1.54 6.17
N ALA A 232 -2.29 -0.31 6.65
CA ALA A 232 -2.50 0.07 8.03
C ALA A 232 -3.99 0.27 8.38
N ASN A 233 -4.83 0.62 7.40
CA ASN A 233 -6.25 0.91 7.63
C ASN A 233 -7.20 -0.21 7.13
N GLY A 234 -6.69 -1.21 6.41
CA GLY A 234 -7.39 -2.44 6.07
C GLY A 234 -8.04 -2.42 4.69
N CYS A 235 -9.27 -2.95 4.58
CA CYS A 235 -10.07 -2.85 3.36
C CYS A 235 -11.32 -2.00 3.64
N GLU A 236 -11.13 -0.70 3.54
CA GLU A 236 -12.04 0.36 3.92
C GLU A 236 -13.19 0.57 2.92
N ALA A 237 -12.99 0.26 1.64
CA ALA A 237 -13.97 0.52 0.61
C ALA A 237 -15.04 -0.57 0.53
N SER A 238 -16.31 -0.19 0.75
CA SER A 238 -17.46 -1.08 0.55
C SER A 238 -17.83 -1.16 -0.94
N LEU A 239 -17.32 -2.17 -1.65
CA LEU A 239 -17.60 -2.36 -3.08
C LEU A 239 -19.08 -2.48 -3.46
N PRO A 240 -20.01 -2.98 -2.62
CA PRO A 240 -21.43 -3.04 -3.00
C PRO A 240 -22.18 -1.72 -2.86
N GLY A 241 -21.65 -0.74 -2.10
CA GLY A 241 -22.36 0.50 -1.77
C GLY A 241 -21.58 1.79 -2.04
N ASP A 242 -20.27 1.70 -2.27
CA ASP A 242 -19.43 2.85 -2.56
C ASP A 242 -19.49 3.23 -4.04
N ALA A 243 -20.07 4.40 -4.32
CA ALA A 243 -20.16 4.94 -5.67
C ALA A 243 -18.79 5.26 -6.29
N ARG A 244 -17.72 5.41 -5.52
CA ARG A 244 -16.35 5.62 -6.04
C ARG A 244 -15.63 4.31 -6.36
N ASN A 245 -16.08 3.19 -5.78
CA ASN A 245 -15.44 1.87 -5.87
C ASN A 245 -16.47 0.76 -6.18
N CYS A 246 -17.40 1.01 -7.11
CA CYS A 246 -18.58 0.17 -7.27
C CYS A 246 -18.27 -1.18 -7.95
N GLY A 247 -18.22 -2.24 -7.14
CA GLY A 247 -17.87 -3.59 -7.52
C GLY A 247 -16.36 -3.84 -7.70
N ALA A 248 -15.56 -2.78 -7.80
CA ALA A 248 -14.10 -2.83 -7.87
C ALA A 248 -13.50 -1.46 -7.52
N CYS A 249 -12.27 -1.45 -6.99
CA CYS A 249 -11.55 -0.20 -6.72
C CYS A 249 -11.41 0.66 -7.98
N GLY A 250 -11.69 1.95 -7.85
CA GLY A 250 -11.63 2.92 -8.95
C GLY A 250 -12.77 2.82 -9.98
N ARG A 251 -13.70 1.86 -9.84
CA ARG A 251 -14.90 1.78 -10.69
C ARG A 251 -15.97 2.75 -10.19
N ALA A 252 -15.73 4.04 -10.44
CA ALA A 252 -16.66 5.09 -10.06
C ALA A 252 -17.92 5.08 -10.93
N CYS A 253 -19.09 5.21 -10.30
CA CYS A 253 -20.34 5.48 -10.98
C CYS A 253 -20.39 6.94 -11.45
N SER A 254 -21.11 7.21 -12.54
CA SER A 254 -21.36 8.59 -12.96
C SER A 254 -22.20 9.33 -11.93
N ALA A 255 -22.20 10.67 -11.97
CA ALA A 255 -23.01 11.47 -11.05
C ALA A 255 -24.51 11.14 -11.13
N ALA A 256 -25.02 10.68 -12.28
CA ALA A 256 -26.42 10.27 -12.44
C ALA A 256 -26.72 8.85 -11.91
N GLN A 257 -25.76 8.21 -11.24
CA GLN A 257 -25.85 6.81 -10.81
C GLN A 257 -25.48 6.64 -9.34
N TYR A 258 -25.90 5.52 -8.76
CA TYR A 258 -25.45 5.05 -7.45
C TYR A 258 -24.95 3.61 -7.55
N CYS A 259 -24.22 3.16 -6.52
CA CYS A 259 -23.79 1.78 -6.46
C CYS A 259 -24.90 0.87 -5.89
N ALA A 260 -25.42 -0.01 -6.73
CA ALA A 260 -26.40 -1.03 -6.39
C ALA A 260 -25.73 -2.40 -6.38
N SER A 261 -25.32 -2.87 -5.21
CA SER A 261 -24.73 -4.20 -5.03
C SER A 261 -23.53 -4.46 -5.97
N GLY A 262 -22.69 -3.45 -6.17
CA GLY A 262 -21.47 -3.55 -6.99
C GLY A 262 -21.67 -3.27 -8.48
N SER A 263 -22.85 -2.78 -8.87
CA SER A 263 -23.14 -2.30 -10.22
C SER A 263 -23.71 -0.89 -10.19
N CYS A 264 -23.29 -0.04 -11.11
CA CYS A 264 -23.82 1.31 -11.22
C CYS A 264 -25.25 1.26 -11.79
N ALA A 265 -26.21 1.74 -11.01
CA ALA A 265 -27.61 1.86 -11.37
C ALA A 265 -28.01 3.34 -11.47
N MET A 266 -28.95 3.66 -12.35
CA MET A 266 -29.40 5.03 -12.57
C MET A 266 -30.25 5.52 -11.40
N LEU A 267 -29.98 6.75 -10.95
CA LEU A 267 -30.88 7.49 -10.06
C LEU A 267 -32.16 7.87 -10.82
N ARG A 268 -33.27 8.01 -10.09
CA ARG A 268 -34.57 8.36 -10.66
C ARG A 268 -35.20 9.54 -9.92
N CYS A 269 -36.01 10.29 -10.65
CA CYS A 269 -36.83 11.39 -10.15
C CYS A 269 -38.28 11.16 -10.54
N ASP A 270 -39.20 11.89 -9.90
CA ASP A 270 -40.60 11.85 -10.31
C ASP A 270 -40.79 12.47 -11.71
N PRO A 271 -41.85 12.11 -12.46
CA PRO A 271 -42.04 12.57 -13.84
C PRO A 271 -42.12 14.09 -14.02
N SER A 272 -42.46 14.84 -12.96
CA SER A 272 -42.52 16.30 -12.92
C SER A 272 -41.16 16.95 -12.63
N GLU A 273 -40.10 16.16 -12.49
CA GLU A 273 -38.77 16.61 -12.09
C GLU A 273 -37.71 16.24 -13.12
N VAL A 274 -36.53 16.82 -12.94
CA VAL A 274 -35.33 16.53 -13.73
C VAL A 274 -34.23 16.07 -12.78
N LEU A 275 -33.60 14.94 -13.11
CA LEU A 275 -32.36 14.54 -12.44
C LEU A 275 -31.25 15.49 -12.85
N ILE A 276 -30.72 16.22 -11.88
CA ILE A 276 -29.56 17.08 -12.03
C ILE A 276 -28.34 16.28 -11.56
N PRO A 277 -27.44 15.84 -12.47
CA PRO A 277 -26.24 15.13 -12.07
C PRO A 277 -25.33 16.09 -11.30
N GLY A 278 -24.91 15.67 -10.11
CA GLY A 278 -23.96 16.40 -9.29
C GLY A 278 -22.65 16.68 -10.03
N GLY A 279 -21.96 17.71 -9.58
CA GLY A 279 -20.75 18.18 -10.23
C GLY A 279 -20.15 19.39 -9.54
N THR A 280 -19.10 19.92 -10.14
CA THR A 280 -18.42 21.13 -9.67
C THR A 280 -18.70 22.27 -10.62
N PHE A 281 -19.01 23.45 -10.10
CA PHE A 281 -19.23 24.65 -10.88
C PHE A 281 -18.70 25.90 -10.17
N LEU A 282 -18.63 27.01 -10.90
CA LEU A 282 -18.27 28.31 -10.38
C LEU A 282 -19.53 29.07 -9.99
N MET A 283 -19.79 29.19 -8.68
CA MET A 283 -20.91 29.92 -8.11
C MET A 283 -20.57 31.39 -7.95
N GLY A 284 -21.54 32.26 -8.24
CA GLY A 284 -21.38 33.71 -8.21
C GLY A 284 -20.66 34.28 -9.43
N SER A 285 -20.25 35.54 -9.32
CA SER A 285 -19.65 36.32 -10.41
C SER A 285 -18.21 36.71 -10.08
N PRO A 286 -17.31 36.80 -11.09
CA PRO A 286 -15.99 37.38 -10.90
C PRO A 286 -16.09 38.81 -10.33
N VAL A 287 -15.10 39.22 -9.55
CA VAL A 287 -15.03 40.59 -9.03
C VAL A 287 -15.12 41.60 -10.19
N GLY A 288 -16.03 42.56 -10.09
CA GLY A 288 -16.32 43.56 -11.12
C GLY A 288 -17.39 43.15 -12.15
N VAL A 289 -17.91 41.92 -12.09
CA VAL A 289 -19.03 41.45 -12.94
C VAL A 289 -20.30 41.34 -12.11
N GLY A 290 -21.39 41.98 -12.52
CA GLY A 290 -22.63 41.99 -11.73
C GLY A 290 -22.52 42.87 -10.48
N TYR A 291 -23.25 42.52 -9.43
CA TYR A 291 -23.20 43.24 -8.15
C TYR A 291 -22.21 42.60 -7.17
N ASP A 292 -21.74 43.39 -6.21
CA ASP A 292 -20.76 43.01 -5.19
C ASP A 292 -21.18 41.80 -4.35
N VAL A 293 -22.47 41.66 -4.07
CA VAL A 293 -23.06 40.52 -3.36
C VAL A 293 -22.96 39.19 -4.11
N GLU A 294 -22.61 39.22 -5.40
CA GLU A 294 -22.34 38.01 -6.21
C GLU A 294 -20.88 37.57 -6.11
N TRP A 295 -20.02 38.36 -5.46
CA TRP A 295 -18.58 38.11 -5.36
C TRP A 295 -18.18 37.50 -4.00
N PRO A 296 -17.01 36.85 -3.93
CA PRO A 296 -16.22 36.39 -5.07
C PRO A 296 -16.81 35.12 -5.69
N GLN A 297 -16.55 34.92 -6.98
CA GLN A 297 -16.78 33.64 -7.62
C GLN A 297 -15.92 32.55 -6.96
N HIS A 298 -16.52 31.38 -6.72
CA HIS A 298 -15.86 30.29 -6.01
C HIS A 298 -16.33 28.92 -6.49
N SER A 299 -15.53 27.89 -6.23
CA SER A 299 -15.83 26.51 -6.65
C SER A 299 -16.80 25.86 -5.67
N VAL A 300 -17.91 25.36 -6.19
CA VAL A 300 -18.92 24.65 -5.40
C VAL A 300 -19.15 23.25 -5.98
N ILE A 301 -19.16 22.26 -5.11
CA ILE A 301 -19.49 20.86 -5.42
C ILE A 301 -20.92 20.62 -4.96
N VAL A 302 -21.78 20.15 -5.87
CA VAL A 302 -23.15 19.74 -5.54
C VAL A 302 -23.34 18.26 -5.83
N SER A 303 -24.01 17.57 -4.92
CA SER A 303 -24.48 16.19 -5.10
C SER A 303 -25.62 16.16 -6.13
N SER A 304 -25.97 14.97 -6.61
CA SER A 304 -27.12 14.82 -7.51
C SER A 304 -28.44 15.00 -6.78
N PHE A 305 -29.39 15.68 -7.41
CA PHE A 305 -30.72 15.97 -6.86
C PHE A 305 -31.78 15.96 -7.96
N CYS A 306 -33.04 15.82 -7.55
CA CYS A 306 -34.19 15.97 -8.44
C CYS A 306 -34.76 17.37 -8.27
N LEU A 307 -34.81 18.16 -9.33
CA LEU A 307 -35.37 19.51 -9.28
C LEU A 307 -36.66 19.56 -10.07
N GLY A 308 -37.66 20.24 -9.53
CA GLY A 308 -38.90 20.53 -10.24
C GLY A 308 -38.60 21.11 -11.62
N ARG A 309 -39.16 20.47 -12.66
CA ARG A 309 -38.86 20.80 -14.07
C ARG A 309 -39.23 22.25 -14.42
N ARG A 310 -40.15 22.82 -13.65
CA ARG A 310 -40.73 24.15 -13.74
C ARG A 310 -41.08 24.68 -12.35
N GLU A 311 -41.48 25.93 -12.28
CA GLU A 311 -42.09 26.54 -11.10
C GLU A 311 -43.37 25.78 -10.67
N VAL A 312 -43.71 25.85 -9.38
CA VAL A 312 -44.96 25.26 -8.85
C VAL A 312 -46.17 25.99 -9.43
N LEU A 313 -47.17 25.24 -9.88
CA LEU A 313 -48.41 25.78 -10.44
C LEU A 313 -49.35 26.31 -9.36
N THR A 314 -50.21 27.25 -9.76
CA THR A 314 -51.34 27.68 -8.91
C THR A 314 -52.25 26.51 -8.51
N THR A 315 -52.47 25.54 -9.41
CA THR A 315 -53.28 24.35 -9.14
C THR A 315 -52.64 23.40 -8.13
N GLU A 316 -51.33 23.21 -8.19
CA GLU A 316 -50.58 22.38 -7.22
C GLU A 316 -50.64 22.99 -5.83
N TYR A 317 -50.46 24.31 -5.73
CA TYR A 317 -50.61 25.01 -4.45
C TYR A 317 -52.03 24.93 -3.89
N ALA A 318 -53.04 25.08 -4.76
CA ALA A 318 -54.43 24.96 -4.36
C ALA A 318 -54.78 23.58 -3.79
N ILE A 319 -54.15 22.51 -4.29
CA ILE A 319 -54.31 21.15 -3.75
C ILE A 319 -53.75 21.08 -2.32
N CYS A 320 -52.52 21.55 -2.08
CA CYS A 320 -51.93 21.56 -0.74
C CYS A 320 -52.79 22.37 0.25
N HIS A 321 -53.24 23.55 -0.17
CA HIS A 321 -54.09 24.41 0.65
C HIS A 321 -55.45 23.78 0.96
N GLY A 322 -56.13 23.24 -0.05
CA GLY A 322 -57.46 22.63 0.09
C GLY A 322 -57.46 21.33 0.91
N ALA A 323 -56.35 20.59 0.90
CA ALA A 323 -56.16 19.40 1.74
C ALA A 323 -55.87 19.74 3.22
N GLY A 324 -55.73 21.02 3.57
CA GLY A 324 -55.29 21.42 4.91
C GLY A 324 -53.84 21.07 5.21
N GLY A 325 -52.98 21.02 4.18
CA GLY A 325 -51.55 20.75 4.33
C GLY A 325 -50.91 21.72 5.32
N ALA A 326 -50.18 21.19 6.30
CA ALA A 326 -49.61 21.98 7.39
C ALA A 326 -48.68 23.07 6.85
N GLY A 327 -49.11 24.34 6.93
CA GLY A 327 -48.36 25.51 6.48
C GLY A 327 -48.70 26.02 5.07
N CYS A 328 -49.44 25.26 4.26
CA CYS A 328 -49.99 25.71 2.97
C CYS A 328 -51.22 26.61 3.20
N THR A 329 -51.01 27.80 3.76
CA THR A 329 -52.09 28.79 3.98
C THR A 329 -52.45 29.54 2.70
N ALA A 330 -53.52 30.33 2.70
CA ALA A 330 -53.95 31.04 1.49
C ALA A 330 -52.82 31.96 0.93
N PRO A 331 -52.56 31.94 -0.39
CA PRO A 331 -51.58 32.84 -0.99
C PRO A 331 -52.07 34.28 -0.90
N GLY A 332 -51.16 35.25 -1.09
CA GLY A 332 -51.52 36.65 -1.20
C GLY A 332 -52.46 36.90 -2.39
N THR A 333 -53.29 37.94 -2.26
CA THR A 333 -54.23 38.37 -3.30
C THR A 333 -53.91 39.80 -3.75
N GLY A 334 -54.44 40.20 -4.90
CA GLY A 334 -54.24 41.55 -5.45
C GLY A 334 -53.68 41.53 -6.87
N ALA A 335 -53.32 42.72 -7.36
CA ALA A 335 -52.82 42.89 -8.71
C ALA A 335 -51.51 42.08 -8.92
N GLY A 336 -51.51 41.22 -9.94
CA GLY A 336 -50.35 40.39 -10.29
C GLY A 336 -50.29 39.03 -9.58
N CYS A 337 -51.05 38.79 -8.51
CA CYS A 337 -51.11 37.47 -7.86
C CYS A 337 -51.95 36.48 -8.69
N ASN A 338 -51.50 35.23 -8.79
CA ASN A 338 -52.08 34.19 -9.65
C ASN A 338 -53.02 33.24 -8.90
N GLY A 339 -52.87 33.09 -7.58
CA GLY A 339 -53.64 32.14 -6.78
C GLY A 339 -55.15 32.41 -6.83
N GLY A 340 -55.92 31.41 -7.25
CA GLY A 340 -57.40 31.49 -7.32
C GLY A 340 -57.94 32.34 -8.48
N VAL A 341 -57.09 32.80 -9.41
CA VAL A 341 -57.51 33.57 -10.59
C VAL A 341 -57.85 32.62 -11.75
N VAL A 342 -59.08 32.72 -12.26
CA VAL A 342 -59.56 31.93 -13.41
C VAL A 342 -58.68 32.19 -14.64
N GLY A 343 -58.25 31.14 -15.33
CA GLY A 343 -57.38 31.22 -16.50
C GLY A 343 -55.88 31.28 -16.17
N ARG A 344 -55.50 31.19 -14.89
CA ARG A 344 -54.11 31.17 -14.42
C ARG A 344 -53.69 29.84 -13.81
N GLU A 345 -54.38 28.75 -14.15
CA GLU A 345 -54.15 27.40 -13.62
C GLU A 345 -52.74 26.88 -13.95
N ARG A 346 -52.18 27.31 -15.09
CA ARG A 346 -50.83 26.96 -15.55
C ARG A 346 -49.77 28.04 -15.27
N HIS A 347 -50.12 29.10 -14.55
CA HIS A 347 -49.16 30.11 -14.15
C HIS A 347 -48.44 29.67 -12.87
N PRO A 348 -47.22 30.18 -12.60
CA PRO A 348 -46.53 29.91 -11.35
C PRO A 348 -47.34 30.47 -10.18
N ILE A 349 -47.42 29.72 -9.09
CA ILE A 349 -47.89 30.29 -7.83
C ILE A 349 -46.93 31.39 -7.39
N ASN A 350 -47.48 32.54 -7.04
CA ASN A 350 -46.74 33.71 -6.58
C ASN A 350 -47.50 34.37 -5.41
N CYS A 351 -46.95 35.45 -4.86
CA CYS A 351 -47.48 36.09 -3.65
C CYS A 351 -47.53 35.12 -2.46
N VAL A 352 -46.59 34.17 -2.41
CA VAL A 352 -46.39 33.24 -1.30
C VAL A 352 -45.12 33.58 -0.55
N ASP A 353 -45.16 33.44 0.77
CA ASP A 353 -43.98 33.66 1.59
C ASP A 353 -43.10 32.39 1.66
N TRP A 354 -41.92 32.53 2.25
CA TRP A 354 -40.96 31.45 2.33
C TRP A 354 -41.50 30.25 3.13
N ASN A 355 -42.27 30.49 4.18
CA ASN A 355 -42.83 29.42 5.00
C ASN A 355 -43.90 28.63 4.22
N GLN A 356 -44.74 29.32 3.46
CA GLN A 356 -45.72 28.70 2.56
C GLN A 356 -45.05 27.87 1.47
N ALA A 357 -44.03 28.43 0.81
CA ALA A 357 -43.26 27.74 -0.22
C ALA A 357 -42.58 26.48 0.33
N SER A 358 -41.89 26.60 1.47
CA SER A 358 -41.26 25.46 2.13
C SER A 358 -42.27 24.43 2.63
N ALA A 359 -43.47 24.85 3.06
CA ALA A 359 -44.52 23.93 3.51
C ALA A 359 -45.02 23.06 2.36
N LEU A 360 -45.26 23.65 1.18
CA LEU A 360 -45.67 22.88 0.01
C LEU A 360 -44.62 21.87 -0.39
N CYS A 361 -43.34 22.27 -0.50
CA CYS A 361 -42.30 21.32 -0.91
C CYS A 361 -42.15 20.15 0.07
N ARG A 362 -42.36 20.37 1.38
CA ARG A 362 -42.36 19.28 2.37
C ARG A 362 -43.58 18.38 2.25
N TRP A 363 -44.74 18.97 1.93
CA TRP A 363 -46.00 18.24 1.75
C TRP A 363 -45.95 17.36 0.50
N ASP A 364 -45.31 17.84 -0.56
CA ASP A 364 -45.09 17.11 -1.80
C ASP A 364 -43.97 16.06 -1.64
N SER A 365 -44.34 14.83 -1.25
CA SER A 365 -43.44 13.67 -1.19
C SER A 365 -42.16 13.86 -0.35
N GLY A 366 -42.16 14.79 0.62
CA GLY A 366 -41.04 15.04 1.52
C GLY A 366 -39.90 15.86 0.92
N GLY A 367 -40.16 16.66 -0.12
CA GLY A 367 -39.19 17.57 -0.72
C GLY A 367 -38.84 18.80 0.15
N ARG A 368 -38.11 19.73 -0.45
CA ARG A 368 -37.70 21.00 0.15
C ARG A 368 -37.50 22.10 -0.90
N LEU A 369 -37.22 23.33 -0.46
CA LEU A 369 -36.69 24.35 -1.37
C LEU A 369 -35.24 23.99 -1.76
N PRO A 370 -34.82 24.31 -2.99
CA PRO A 370 -33.42 24.15 -3.40
C PRO A 370 -32.52 25.03 -2.55
N THR A 371 -31.30 24.58 -2.28
CA THR A 371 -30.28 25.52 -1.81
C THR A 371 -29.97 26.53 -2.90
N GLU A 372 -29.42 27.68 -2.53
CA GLU A 372 -28.98 28.69 -3.49
C GLU A 372 -27.98 28.10 -4.51
N ALA A 373 -27.08 27.24 -4.03
CA ALA A 373 -26.09 26.57 -4.86
C ALA A 373 -26.71 25.55 -5.82
N GLU A 374 -27.68 24.74 -5.36
CA GLU A 374 -28.42 23.82 -6.22
C GLU A 374 -29.16 24.57 -7.33
N TRP A 375 -29.82 25.69 -6.97
CA TRP A 375 -30.55 26.52 -7.92
C TRP A 375 -29.62 27.11 -8.99
N GLU A 376 -28.50 27.72 -8.58
CA GLU A 376 -27.56 28.32 -9.53
C GLU A 376 -26.88 27.26 -10.40
N TYR A 377 -26.47 26.12 -9.84
CA TYR A 377 -25.91 25.02 -10.62
C TYR A 377 -26.89 24.53 -11.67
N ALA A 378 -28.16 24.35 -11.30
CA ALA A 378 -29.21 23.91 -12.20
C ALA A 378 -29.46 24.91 -13.33
N ALA A 379 -29.43 26.21 -13.04
CA ALA A 379 -29.55 27.26 -14.05
C ALA A 379 -28.35 27.27 -15.01
N ARG A 380 -27.13 27.18 -14.48
CA ARG A 380 -25.89 27.36 -15.27
C ARG A 380 -25.42 26.11 -16.00
N GLY A 381 -25.62 24.95 -15.40
CA GLY A 381 -24.96 23.71 -15.77
C GLY A 381 -23.46 23.68 -15.51
N PRO A 382 -22.80 22.56 -15.88
CA PRO A 382 -21.37 22.36 -15.64
C PRO A 382 -20.46 23.29 -16.45
N THR A 383 -21.02 24.02 -17.42
CA THR A 383 -20.29 24.98 -18.27
C THR A 383 -20.38 26.42 -17.75
N ASN A 384 -20.88 26.66 -16.54
CA ASN A 384 -20.92 27.98 -15.88
C ASN A 384 -21.62 29.08 -16.69
N ARG A 385 -22.74 28.77 -17.34
CA ARG A 385 -23.41 29.72 -18.26
C ARG A 385 -23.82 31.02 -17.56
N THR A 386 -23.84 32.13 -18.29
CA THR A 386 -24.36 33.41 -17.78
C THR A 386 -25.89 33.40 -17.64
N TYR A 387 -26.59 32.80 -18.60
CA TYR A 387 -28.04 32.58 -18.61
C TYR A 387 -28.35 31.09 -18.78
N PRO A 388 -29.57 30.62 -18.45
CA PRO A 388 -29.92 29.21 -18.56
C PRO A 388 -29.76 28.60 -19.96
N TRP A 389 -29.85 29.43 -21.01
CA TRP A 389 -29.66 29.02 -22.41
C TRP A 389 -28.24 29.27 -22.96
N GLY A 390 -27.34 29.89 -22.19
CA GLY A 390 -25.97 30.20 -22.60
C GLY A 390 -25.59 31.66 -22.39
N GLU A 391 -24.71 32.19 -23.26
CA GLU A 391 -24.12 33.53 -23.11
C GLU A 391 -24.89 34.62 -23.85
N ALA A 392 -25.80 34.24 -24.75
CA ALA A 392 -26.58 35.21 -25.51
C ALA A 392 -27.49 36.03 -24.60
N ALA A 393 -27.53 37.35 -24.82
CA ALA A 393 -28.38 38.26 -24.06
C ALA A 393 -29.86 37.84 -24.11
N PRO A 394 -30.63 38.06 -23.03
CA PRO A 394 -32.04 37.69 -22.97
C PRO A 394 -32.85 38.47 -24.01
N THR A 395 -33.66 37.74 -24.77
CA THR A 395 -34.60 38.30 -25.74
C THR A 395 -35.98 37.64 -25.54
N ASN A 396 -36.42 36.78 -26.46
CA ASN A 396 -37.71 36.09 -26.41
C ASN A 396 -37.61 34.65 -25.87
N GLN A 397 -36.50 34.27 -25.24
CA GLN A 397 -36.28 32.93 -24.65
C GLN A 397 -36.93 32.74 -23.28
N LEU A 398 -37.59 33.77 -22.74
CA LEU A 398 -38.11 33.77 -21.38
C LEU A 398 -39.34 34.67 -21.25
N CYS A 399 -40.07 34.53 -20.15
CA CYS A 399 -41.17 35.43 -19.82
C CYS A 399 -40.63 36.78 -19.30
N TRP A 400 -40.17 37.64 -20.21
CA TRP A 400 -39.65 38.99 -19.95
C TRP A 400 -39.75 39.84 -21.23
N SER A 401 -39.88 41.16 -21.13
CA SER A 401 -40.01 42.05 -22.31
C SER A 401 -38.82 42.97 -22.58
N GLY A 402 -37.89 43.09 -21.64
CA GLY A 402 -36.63 43.83 -21.79
C GLY A 402 -36.66 45.34 -21.96
N VAL A 403 -37.77 45.89 -22.44
CA VAL A 403 -37.95 47.34 -22.64
C VAL A 403 -39.02 47.93 -21.71
N ALA A 404 -39.87 47.08 -21.12
CA ALA A 404 -40.93 47.46 -20.19
C ALA A 404 -41.24 46.30 -19.24
N SER A 405 -41.87 46.61 -18.11
CA SER A 405 -42.44 45.60 -17.21
C SER A 405 -43.61 44.89 -17.90
N ARG A 406 -43.68 43.56 -17.86
CA ARG A 406 -44.86 42.84 -18.35
C ARG A 406 -46.05 43.12 -17.43
N SER A 407 -47.26 43.04 -17.96
CA SER A 407 -48.49 43.17 -17.15
C SER A 407 -48.89 41.87 -16.43
N SER A 408 -48.22 40.75 -16.74
CA SER A 408 -48.53 39.43 -16.19
C SER A 408 -47.32 38.49 -16.28
N THR A 409 -47.30 37.49 -15.40
CA THR A 409 -46.54 36.24 -15.57
C THR A 409 -47.02 35.48 -16.81
N CYS A 410 -46.27 34.47 -17.23
CA CYS A 410 -46.63 33.57 -18.32
C CYS A 410 -46.97 32.19 -17.75
N PRO A 411 -47.73 31.35 -18.48
CA PRO A 411 -47.82 29.94 -18.16
C PRO A 411 -46.42 29.32 -18.16
N VAL A 412 -46.16 28.44 -17.20
CA VAL A 412 -44.90 27.68 -17.14
C VAL A 412 -44.71 26.82 -18.40
N GLU A 413 -43.45 26.55 -18.74
CA GLU A 413 -43.06 25.75 -19.92
C GLU A 413 -43.55 26.35 -21.26
N THR A 414 -43.79 27.66 -21.30
CA THR A 414 -44.14 28.37 -22.54
C THR A 414 -42.90 28.58 -23.42
N PHE A 415 -41.74 28.78 -22.79
CA PHE A 415 -40.49 29.10 -23.47
C PHE A 415 -39.57 27.87 -23.54
N PRO A 416 -38.54 27.88 -24.41
CA PRO A 416 -37.61 26.76 -24.50
C PRO A 416 -36.92 26.47 -23.15
N SER A 417 -36.72 25.18 -22.86
CA SER A 417 -35.97 24.78 -21.66
C SER A 417 -34.50 25.21 -21.76
N GLY A 418 -33.92 25.58 -20.62
CA GLY A 418 -32.49 25.84 -20.46
C GLY A 418 -31.68 24.57 -20.21
N THR A 419 -30.58 24.73 -19.46
CA THR A 419 -29.72 23.63 -19.02
C THR A 419 -30.53 22.50 -18.34
N PHE A 420 -30.12 21.26 -18.60
CA PHE A 420 -30.73 20.03 -18.07
C PHE A 420 -32.20 19.81 -18.47
N GLY A 421 -32.81 20.66 -19.29
CA GLY A 421 -34.23 20.55 -19.64
C GLY A 421 -35.17 21.22 -18.63
N LEU A 422 -34.64 22.10 -17.77
CA LEU A 422 -35.41 22.92 -16.85
C LEU A 422 -36.02 24.14 -17.56
N PHE A 423 -37.27 24.44 -17.25
CA PHE A 423 -37.97 25.62 -17.76
C PHE A 423 -37.93 26.78 -16.78
N ASP A 424 -38.04 27.99 -17.32
CA ASP A 424 -38.30 29.22 -16.56
C ASP A 424 -37.27 29.52 -15.45
N MET A 425 -36.04 28.98 -15.54
CA MET A 425 -34.95 29.30 -14.61
C MET A 425 -34.48 30.76 -14.70
N ALA A 426 -34.94 31.50 -15.71
CA ALA A 426 -34.79 32.94 -15.79
C ALA A 426 -36.09 33.61 -16.24
N GLY A 427 -36.47 34.71 -15.59
CA GLY A 427 -37.72 35.43 -15.84
C GLY A 427 -38.92 34.77 -15.18
N ASN A 428 -40.12 35.14 -15.65
CA ASN A 428 -41.40 34.72 -15.05
C ASN A 428 -41.55 35.17 -13.58
N VAL A 429 -41.19 34.35 -12.60
CA VAL A 429 -41.10 34.78 -11.20
C VAL A 429 -39.72 34.46 -10.62
N TYR A 430 -39.28 35.28 -9.68
CA TYR A 430 -38.21 34.89 -8.78
C TYR A 430 -38.63 33.65 -7.99
N GLU A 431 -37.65 32.88 -7.56
CA GLU A 431 -37.87 31.63 -6.86
C GLU A 431 -37.19 31.62 -5.51
N TRP A 432 -37.96 31.38 -4.44
CA TRP A 432 -37.42 31.16 -3.11
C TRP A 432 -36.41 30.00 -3.09
N THR A 433 -35.31 30.21 -2.37
CA THR A 433 -34.32 29.16 -2.04
C THR A 433 -34.30 28.93 -0.52
N ALA A 434 -33.66 27.85 -0.08
CA ALA A 434 -33.59 27.49 1.34
C ALA A 434 -32.71 28.46 2.16
N ASP A 435 -31.75 29.12 1.53
CA ASP A 435 -30.61 29.75 2.19
C ASP A 435 -30.97 31.06 2.88
N TRP A 436 -30.37 31.29 4.06
CA TRP A 436 -30.24 32.65 4.59
C TRP A 436 -29.20 33.41 3.76
N PHE A 437 -29.50 34.67 3.44
CA PHE A 437 -28.57 35.52 2.71
C PHE A 437 -27.31 35.80 3.56
N GLY A 438 -26.15 35.61 2.94
CA GLY A 438 -24.84 35.90 3.50
C GLY A 438 -23.79 36.11 2.41
N PRO A 439 -22.62 36.66 2.78
CA PRO A 439 -21.53 36.89 1.84
C PRO A 439 -20.89 35.56 1.40
N TYR A 440 -20.36 35.53 0.17
CA TYR A 440 -19.47 34.45 -0.24
C TYR A 440 -18.08 34.66 0.34
N ASN A 441 -17.45 33.60 0.85
CA ASN A 441 -16.12 33.66 1.45
C ASN A 441 -14.99 33.29 0.47
N GLY A 442 -15.33 32.86 -0.74
CA GLY A 442 -14.36 32.48 -1.78
C GLY A 442 -13.79 31.06 -1.65
N ALA A 443 -14.10 30.34 -0.57
CA ALA A 443 -13.58 29.00 -0.34
C ALA A 443 -14.29 27.95 -1.19
N VAL A 444 -13.62 26.82 -1.45
CA VAL A 444 -14.27 25.64 -2.02
C VAL A 444 -15.32 25.14 -1.02
N ALA A 445 -16.54 24.91 -1.49
CA ALA A 445 -17.62 24.42 -0.65
C ALA A 445 -18.30 23.18 -1.25
N GLU A 446 -18.65 22.21 -0.42
CA GLU A 446 -19.41 21.02 -0.80
C GLU A 446 -20.82 21.11 -0.22
N ASN A 447 -21.83 21.03 -1.08
CA ASN A 447 -23.25 21.14 -0.76
C ASN A 447 -23.58 22.29 0.22
N PRO A 448 -23.15 23.54 -0.08
CA PRO A 448 -23.37 24.65 0.84
C PRO A 448 -24.86 24.92 1.05
N ILE A 449 -25.21 25.31 2.27
CA ILE A 449 -26.58 25.60 2.74
C ILE A 449 -26.76 27.08 3.13
N GLY A 450 -25.86 27.94 2.67
CA GLY A 450 -25.86 29.37 2.95
C GLY A 450 -25.43 29.70 4.38
N ALA A 451 -25.79 30.89 4.85
CA ALA A 451 -25.50 31.31 6.21
C ALA A 451 -26.32 30.49 7.24
N SER A 452 -25.73 30.22 8.41
CA SER A 452 -26.40 29.45 9.47
C SER A 452 -27.59 30.19 10.10
N SER A 453 -27.62 31.53 10.00
CA SER A 453 -28.72 32.39 10.43
C SER A 453 -28.78 33.66 9.58
N GLY A 454 -29.90 34.36 9.61
CA GLY A 454 -30.09 35.62 8.88
C GLY A 454 -31.46 36.24 9.11
N THR A 455 -31.67 37.42 8.55
CA THR A 455 -32.95 38.14 8.57
C THR A 455 -33.74 37.98 7.28
N GLU A 456 -33.05 37.67 6.18
CA GLU A 456 -33.62 37.60 4.83
C GLU A 456 -33.15 36.34 4.11
N ARG A 457 -34.07 35.71 3.39
CA ARG A 457 -33.86 34.53 2.56
C ARG A 457 -33.54 34.93 1.13
N VAL A 458 -32.76 34.10 0.46
CA VAL A 458 -32.38 34.31 -0.94
C VAL A 458 -33.51 33.86 -1.88
N TYR A 459 -33.73 34.62 -2.94
CA TYR A 459 -34.49 34.18 -4.10
C TYR A 459 -33.77 34.56 -5.40
N ARG A 460 -33.98 33.79 -6.47
CA ARG A 460 -33.19 33.82 -7.71
C ARG A 460 -34.08 33.82 -8.96
N GLY A 461 -33.50 34.02 -10.16
CA GLY A 461 -34.19 33.82 -11.44
C GLY A 461 -34.49 35.08 -12.24
N GLY A 462 -34.79 36.20 -11.59
CA GLY A 462 -35.36 37.33 -12.32
C GLY A 462 -36.86 37.13 -12.55
N GLY A 463 -37.60 38.21 -12.75
CA GLY A 463 -39.05 38.16 -12.94
C GLY A 463 -39.53 38.82 -14.23
N ALA A 464 -40.75 38.48 -14.64
CA ALA A 464 -41.47 39.05 -15.77
C ALA A 464 -41.66 40.57 -15.67
N PHE A 465 -41.60 41.10 -14.46
CA PHE A 465 -41.83 42.51 -14.16
C PHE A 465 -40.54 43.35 -14.14
N ASP A 466 -39.38 42.72 -14.22
CA ASP A 466 -38.09 43.42 -14.25
C ASP A 466 -37.90 44.14 -15.59
N THR A 467 -37.13 45.23 -15.57
CA THR A 467 -36.79 46.00 -16.78
C THR A 467 -35.35 45.80 -17.24
N GLY A 468 -34.47 45.28 -16.37
CA GLY A 468 -33.05 45.11 -16.66
C GLY A 468 -32.64 43.65 -16.89
N ALA A 469 -31.82 43.41 -17.93
CA ALA A 469 -31.28 42.08 -18.24
C ALA A 469 -30.36 41.51 -17.14
N ILE A 470 -29.81 42.38 -16.28
CA ILE A 470 -28.89 42.00 -15.21
C ILE A 470 -29.54 41.05 -14.20
N ALA A 471 -30.83 41.22 -13.95
CA ALA A 471 -31.63 40.40 -13.04
C ALA A 471 -31.89 38.99 -13.56
N GLN A 472 -31.78 38.79 -14.88
CA GLN A 472 -32.07 37.51 -15.55
C GLN A 472 -30.84 36.59 -15.59
N ARG A 473 -29.67 37.05 -15.13
CA ARG A 473 -28.45 36.23 -15.06
C ARG A 473 -28.60 35.16 -14.00
N SER A 474 -28.08 33.97 -14.27
CA SER A 474 -28.07 32.86 -13.30
C SER A 474 -27.30 33.19 -12.01
N ALA A 475 -26.35 34.13 -12.07
CA ALA A 475 -25.57 34.59 -10.92
C ALA A 475 -26.30 35.62 -10.03
N PHE A 476 -27.36 36.26 -10.55
CA PHE A 476 -27.95 37.42 -9.90
C PHE A 476 -28.61 37.03 -8.57
N ARG A 477 -28.25 37.75 -7.50
CA ARG A 477 -28.73 37.50 -6.13
C ARG A 477 -28.92 38.75 -5.27
N SER A 478 -29.01 39.93 -5.89
CA SER A 478 -29.09 41.20 -5.14
C SER A 478 -30.39 41.37 -4.36
N PHE A 479 -31.43 40.67 -4.76
CA PHE A 479 -32.71 40.69 -4.09
C PHE A 479 -32.87 39.53 -3.10
N ARG A 480 -33.54 39.84 -1.99
CA ARG A 480 -33.76 38.96 -0.83
C ARG A 480 -34.98 39.47 -0.09
N GLY A 481 -35.54 38.67 0.81
CA GLY A 481 -36.72 39.07 1.57
C GLY A 481 -36.85 38.36 2.90
N ALA A 482 -37.49 39.02 3.86
CA ALA A 482 -37.85 38.39 5.12
C ALA A 482 -38.73 37.15 4.90
N VAL A 483 -38.77 36.23 5.86
CA VAL A 483 -39.50 34.96 5.74
C VAL A 483 -41.00 35.10 5.49
N ASN A 484 -41.60 36.25 5.81
CA ASN A 484 -43.01 36.58 5.58
C ASN A 484 -43.23 37.49 4.36
N PHE A 485 -42.18 37.81 3.62
CA PHE A 485 -42.27 38.65 2.43
C PHE A 485 -43.03 37.93 1.32
N ARG A 486 -43.87 38.67 0.58
CA ARG A 486 -44.67 38.18 -0.55
C ARG A 486 -44.62 39.21 -1.66
N ALA A 487 -44.51 38.76 -2.91
CA ALA A 487 -44.55 39.65 -4.06
C ALA A 487 -45.18 38.99 -5.29
N ALA A 488 -45.77 39.81 -6.17
CA ALA A 488 -46.36 39.36 -7.44
C ALA A 488 -45.32 38.77 -8.41
N ASN A 489 -44.04 39.05 -8.19
CA ASN A 489 -42.94 38.51 -8.98
C ASN A 489 -42.19 37.38 -8.27
N LEU A 490 -42.73 36.78 -7.20
CA LEU A 490 -42.01 35.81 -6.37
C LEU A 490 -42.85 34.55 -6.12
N GLY A 491 -42.34 33.43 -6.59
CA GLY A 491 -42.81 32.07 -6.41
C GLY A 491 -41.68 31.14 -5.96
N PHE A 492 -41.70 29.89 -6.41
CA PHE A 492 -40.70 28.87 -6.05
C PHE A 492 -40.82 27.60 -6.91
N ARG A 493 -39.79 26.76 -6.82
CA ARG A 493 -39.81 25.35 -7.21
C ARG A 493 -39.27 24.47 -6.08
N CYS A 494 -39.55 23.18 -6.14
CA CYS A 494 -39.12 22.21 -5.13
C CYS A 494 -37.96 21.35 -5.63
N VAL A 495 -37.24 20.78 -4.68
CA VAL A 495 -36.16 19.81 -4.89
C VAL A 495 -36.35 18.60 -3.99
N HIS A 496 -35.98 17.43 -4.49
CA HIS A 496 -36.12 16.14 -3.82
C HIS A 496 -34.83 15.32 -3.93
N ALA A 497 -34.66 14.38 -3.00
CA ALA A 497 -33.58 13.42 -3.07
C ALA A 497 -33.88 12.39 -4.17
N PRO A 498 -32.90 12.00 -5.01
CA PRO A 498 -33.15 11.00 -6.03
C PRO A 498 -33.43 9.62 -5.44
N GLN A 499 -34.31 8.88 -6.09
CA GLN A 499 -34.67 7.52 -5.72
C GLN A 499 -33.58 6.55 -6.20
N ARG A 500 -33.24 5.57 -5.35
CA ARG A 500 -32.29 4.49 -5.64
C ARG A 500 -33.03 3.24 -6.09
#